data_AF-A0A0F4JKN3-F1
#
_entry.id   AF-A0A0F4JKN3-F1
#
_cell.length_a   1.000
_cell.length_b   1.000
_cell.length_c   1.000
_cell.angle_alpha   90.00
_cell.angle_beta   90.00
_cell.angle_gamma   90.00
#
_symmetry.space_group_name_H-M   'P 1'
#
loop_
_entity.id
_entity.type
_entity.pdbx_description
1 polymer ?
#
loop_
_entity_poly.entity_id
_entity_poly.type
_entity_poly.pdbx_seq_one_letter_code
_entity_poly.pdbx_strand_id
1 'polypeptide(L)'
;MGTVVVGFRLGWDTKGRQATVVLTRAGVLHHSMGLLGLAARPARPHAPHGRDPHPVPRQAATLRRLYADLLHQGYTRRLIAPACVRLTTEEHPLHARPWGEHAPRAHPELIADFTGAAPSGPRSLEDALSEFYAAIGLTDRRKPAGPPVPRRPVPPQAVPLPPPPRGARWPPVPDAPPAGPSRARAYGCAWGSPARTSPRARSPNCRPP
;
A
#
# COMPACT_ATOMS: atom_id res chain seq x y z
N MET A 1 21.47 -13.28 0.76
CA MET A 1 20.06 -13.51 0.38
C MET A 1 19.32 -12.18 0.24
N GLY A 2 19.09 -11.74 -0.99
CA GLY A 2 18.36 -10.50 -1.25
C GLY A 2 16.89 -10.51 -0.78
N THR A 3 16.31 -9.33 -0.60
CA THR A 3 14.96 -9.13 -0.04
C THR A 3 13.86 -9.05 -1.11
N VAL A 4 12.65 -9.50 -0.76
CA VAL A 4 11.45 -9.31 -1.60
C VAL A 4 10.74 -8.05 -1.13
N VAL A 5 10.34 -7.21 -2.07
CA VAL A 5 9.65 -5.96 -1.80
C VAL A 5 8.41 -5.80 -2.67
N VAL A 6 7.46 -5.01 -2.20
CA VAL A 6 6.30 -4.55 -2.96
C VAL A 6 6.17 -3.05 -2.85
N GLY A 7 5.99 -2.35 -3.97
CA GLY A 7 6.00 -0.89 -3.95
C GLY A 7 5.40 -0.27 -5.19
N PHE A 8 5.36 1.06 -5.21
CA PHE A 8 4.89 1.86 -6.33
C PHE A 8 5.58 3.23 -6.34
N ARG A 9 5.52 3.92 -7.47
CA ARG A 9 5.96 5.31 -7.60
C ARG A 9 4.95 6.13 -8.39
N LEU A 10 4.48 7.20 -7.76
CA LEU A 10 3.52 8.14 -8.35
C LEU A 10 4.13 9.52 -8.51
N GLY A 11 3.68 10.24 -9.53
CA GLY A 11 4.06 11.59 -9.87
C GLY A 11 2.85 12.53 -9.81
N TRP A 12 3.12 13.77 -9.45
CA TRP A 12 2.19 14.89 -9.46
C TRP A 12 2.72 15.92 -10.45
N ASP A 13 2.19 15.88 -11.68
CA ASP A 13 2.70 16.69 -12.78
C ASP A 13 2.57 18.19 -12.51
N THR A 14 1.41 18.65 -12.02
CA THR A 14 1.18 20.08 -11.80
C THR A 14 2.06 20.70 -10.71
N LYS A 15 2.56 19.90 -9.77
CA LYS A 15 3.48 20.37 -8.72
C LYS A 15 4.92 19.94 -8.92
N GLY A 16 5.22 19.20 -9.99
CA GLY A 16 6.56 18.67 -10.22
C GLY A 16 7.04 17.73 -9.12
N ARG A 17 6.15 16.96 -8.48
CA ARG A 17 6.49 16.11 -7.31
C ARG A 17 6.35 14.63 -7.59
N GLN A 18 6.99 13.81 -6.78
CA GLN A 18 6.86 12.36 -6.80
C GLN A 18 6.96 11.76 -5.41
N ALA A 19 6.35 10.58 -5.27
CA ALA A 19 6.39 9.76 -4.08
C ALA A 19 6.66 8.30 -4.48
N THR A 20 7.58 7.67 -3.76
CA THR A 20 7.87 6.24 -3.87
C THR A 20 7.61 5.61 -2.51
N VAL A 21 6.90 4.50 -2.50
CA VAL A 21 6.63 3.72 -1.28
C VAL A 21 6.96 2.26 -1.54
N VAL A 22 7.71 1.64 -0.63
CA VAL A 22 8.20 0.27 -0.73
C VAL A 22 8.00 -0.43 0.60
N LEU A 23 7.34 -1.58 0.60
CA LEU A 23 7.18 -2.50 1.73
C LEU A 23 8.10 -3.69 1.56
N THR A 24 8.85 -4.04 2.59
CA THR A 24 9.77 -5.17 2.60
C THR A 24 9.18 -6.42 3.24
N ARG A 25 9.81 -7.57 3.00
CA ARG A 25 9.49 -8.85 3.65
C ARG A 25 9.54 -8.78 5.18
N ALA A 26 10.39 -7.94 5.75
CA ALA A 26 10.46 -7.75 7.21
C ALA A 26 9.27 -6.93 7.78
N GLY A 27 8.36 -6.45 6.91
CA GLY A 27 7.26 -5.61 7.33
C GLY A 27 7.72 -4.18 7.63
N VAL A 28 8.73 -3.70 6.92
CA VAL A 28 9.22 -2.32 7.01
C VAL A 28 8.73 -1.53 5.82
N LEU A 29 8.16 -0.36 6.08
CA LEU A 29 7.64 0.52 5.03
C LEU A 29 8.59 1.70 4.81
N HIS A 30 9.24 1.71 3.66
CA HIS A 30 10.09 2.80 3.18
C HIS A 30 9.26 3.78 2.35
N HIS A 31 9.49 5.07 2.57
CA HIS A 31 8.89 6.10 1.74
C HIS A 31 9.93 7.16 1.37
N SER A 32 9.81 7.71 0.17
CA SER A 32 10.59 8.86 -0.27
C SER A 32 9.70 9.81 -1.03
N MET A 33 9.92 11.11 -0.84
CA MET A 33 9.30 12.16 -1.63
C MET A 33 10.38 13.03 -2.28
N GLY A 34 10.07 13.56 -3.45
CA GLY A 34 11.03 14.40 -4.19
C GLY A 34 10.37 15.19 -5.30
N LEU A 35 11.18 15.96 -6.00
CA LEU A 35 10.80 16.60 -7.26
C LEU A 35 10.87 15.57 -8.39
N LEU A 36 9.99 15.68 -9.38
CA LEU A 36 10.02 14.85 -10.59
C LEU A 36 11.39 14.94 -11.26
N GLY A 37 11.91 13.79 -11.72
CA GLY A 37 13.20 13.70 -12.40
C GLY A 37 14.43 13.72 -11.49
N LEU A 38 14.28 13.99 -10.19
CA LEU A 38 15.39 13.97 -9.23
C LEU A 38 15.38 12.72 -8.33
N ALA A 39 16.51 12.43 -7.70
CA ALA A 39 16.58 11.44 -6.64
C ALA A 39 15.69 11.89 -5.47
N ALA A 40 14.74 11.04 -5.07
CA ALA A 40 13.85 11.34 -3.97
C ALA A 40 14.61 11.25 -2.64
N ARG A 41 14.27 12.11 -1.67
CA ARG A 41 14.88 12.05 -0.34
C ARG A 41 14.17 10.95 0.45
N PRO A 42 14.88 9.90 0.88
CA PRO A 42 14.28 8.86 1.67
C PRO A 42 13.90 9.44 3.04
N ALA A 43 12.66 9.19 3.44
CA ALA A 43 12.15 9.59 4.73
C ALA A 43 12.19 8.40 5.69
N ARG A 44 12.08 8.68 6.99
CA ARG A 44 12.26 7.68 8.05
C ARG A 44 11.34 6.47 7.78
N PRO A 45 11.87 5.23 7.80
CA PRO A 45 11.07 4.06 7.56
C PRO A 45 10.07 3.87 8.70
N HIS A 46 8.88 3.41 8.37
CA HIS A 46 7.89 3.03 9.36
C HIS A 46 8.12 1.57 9.75
N ALA A 47 8.76 1.39 10.90
CA ALA A 47 9.03 0.10 11.50
C ALA A 47 7.75 -0.54 12.06
N PRO A 48 7.59 -1.87 12.00
CA PRO A 48 6.54 -2.54 12.74
C PRO A 48 6.79 -2.39 14.24
N HIS A 49 5.72 -2.37 15.03
CA HIS A 49 5.86 -2.30 16.48
C HIS A 49 6.43 -3.63 16.97
N GLY A 50 7.42 -3.60 17.87
CA GLY A 50 8.20 -4.80 18.26
C GLY A 50 7.43 -5.94 18.93
N ARG A 51 6.13 -5.80 19.18
CA ARG A 51 5.24 -6.85 19.70
C ARG A 51 4.13 -7.25 18.72
N ASP A 52 4.18 -6.78 17.47
CA ASP A 52 3.14 -7.07 16.48
C ASP A 52 3.28 -8.51 15.97
N PRO A 53 2.27 -9.38 16.13
CA PRO A 53 2.29 -10.75 15.62
C PRO A 53 2.22 -10.81 14.09
N HIS A 54 1.71 -9.77 13.43
CA HIS A 54 1.48 -9.74 11.97
C HIS A 54 1.94 -8.42 11.35
N PRO A 55 3.26 -8.13 11.37
CA PRO A 55 3.80 -6.85 10.91
C PRO A 55 3.53 -6.60 9.42
N VAL A 56 3.64 -7.65 8.60
CA VAL A 56 3.48 -7.53 7.14
C VAL A 56 2.04 -7.22 6.72
N PRO A 57 0.99 -7.97 7.14
CA PRO A 57 -0.39 -7.61 6.82
C PRO A 57 -0.78 -6.19 7.24
N ARG A 58 -0.31 -5.74 8.41
CA ARG A 58 -0.58 -4.39 8.91
C ARG A 58 0.10 -3.32 8.06
N GLN A 59 1.36 -3.51 7.70
CA GLN A 59 2.04 -2.58 6.81
C GLN A 59 1.47 -2.60 5.39
N ALA A 60 0.99 -3.74 4.90
CA ALA A 60 0.31 -3.80 3.61
C ALA A 60 -1.01 -3.01 3.62
N ALA A 61 -1.76 -3.04 4.72
CA ALA A 61 -2.91 -2.14 4.89
C ALA A 61 -2.49 -0.66 4.88
N THR A 62 -1.35 -0.32 5.49
CA THR A 62 -0.77 1.03 5.46
C THR A 62 -0.35 1.43 4.04
N LEU A 63 0.25 0.52 3.27
CA LEU A 63 0.62 0.72 1.86
C LEU A 63 -0.62 1.03 1.01
N ARG A 64 -1.72 0.28 1.19
CA ARG A 64 -3.00 0.55 0.50
C ARG A 64 -3.54 1.94 0.81
N ARG A 65 -3.53 2.31 2.10
CA ARG A 65 -3.97 3.64 2.53
C ARG A 65 -3.14 4.74 1.89
N LEU A 66 -1.80 4.63 1.93
CA LEU A 66 -0.91 5.64 1.33
C LEU A 66 -1.11 5.76 -0.19
N TYR A 67 -1.35 4.64 -0.88
CA TYR A 67 -1.65 4.65 -2.30
C TYR A 67 -2.93 5.45 -2.59
N ALA A 68 -4.02 5.17 -1.86
CA ALA A 68 -5.27 5.91 -1.99
C ALA A 68 -5.10 7.39 -1.63
N ASP A 69 -4.43 7.71 -0.52
CA ASP A 69 -4.18 9.08 -0.07
C ASP A 69 -3.39 9.88 -1.12
N LEU A 70 -2.38 9.29 -1.74
CA LEU A 70 -1.60 9.94 -2.80
C LEU A 70 -2.43 10.17 -4.07
N LEU A 71 -3.27 9.21 -4.47
CA LEU A 71 -4.19 9.40 -5.59
C LEU A 71 -5.18 10.54 -5.31
N HIS A 72 -5.75 10.59 -4.09
CA HIS A 72 -6.65 11.67 -3.67
C HIS A 72 -5.97 13.04 -3.62
N GLN A 73 -4.68 13.09 -3.29
CA GLN A 73 -3.89 14.32 -3.31
C GLN A 73 -3.56 14.81 -4.73
N GLY A 74 -3.74 13.99 -5.76
CA GLY A 74 -3.47 14.36 -7.16
C GLY A 74 -2.19 13.78 -7.74
N TYR A 75 -1.57 12.78 -7.09
CA TYR A 75 -0.47 12.01 -7.67
C TYR A 75 -1.01 10.99 -8.69
N THR A 76 -1.45 11.46 -9.85
CA THR A 76 -2.13 10.63 -10.87
C THR A 76 -1.17 9.97 -11.86
N ARG A 77 0.03 10.53 -12.05
CA ARG A 77 1.01 9.98 -13.00
C ARG A 77 1.65 8.73 -12.42
N ARG A 78 1.52 7.60 -13.09
CA ARG A 78 2.19 6.35 -12.70
C ARG A 78 3.60 6.35 -13.26
N LEU A 79 4.60 6.57 -12.40
CA LEU A 79 6.01 6.49 -12.78
C LEU A 79 6.51 5.05 -12.69
N ILE A 80 6.06 4.34 -11.65
CA ILE A 80 6.23 2.90 -11.50
C ILE A 80 4.88 2.36 -11.03
N ALA A 81 4.29 1.46 -11.83
CA ALA A 81 3.07 0.77 -11.43
C ALA A 81 3.34 -0.08 -10.18
N PRO A 82 2.32 -0.34 -9.34
CA PRO A 82 2.46 -1.27 -8.23
C PRO A 82 3.07 -2.60 -8.66
N ALA A 83 4.18 -2.99 -8.03
CA ALA A 83 4.96 -4.16 -8.43
C ALA A 83 5.59 -4.87 -7.22
N CYS A 84 5.66 -6.20 -7.32
CA CYS A 84 6.45 -7.04 -6.43
C CYS A 84 7.78 -7.39 -7.11
N VAL A 85 8.89 -7.14 -6.44
CA VAL A 85 10.24 -7.31 -7.01
C VAL A 85 11.14 -7.99 -5.99
N ARG A 86 12.00 -8.89 -6.47
CA ARG A 86 13.09 -9.45 -5.66
C ARG A 86 14.35 -8.64 -5.90
N LEU A 87 14.83 -7.97 -4.86
CA LEU A 87 16.06 -7.20 -4.88
C LEU A 87 17.24 -8.10 -4.48
N THR A 88 18.43 -7.79 -4.96
CA THR A 88 19.68 -8.42 -4.52
C THR A 88 20.12 -7.90 -3.15
N THR A 89 19.73 -6.68 -2.82
CA THR A 89 20.06 -5.97 -1.58
C THR A 89 19.51 -6.69 -0.37
N GLU A 90 20.36 -6.82 0.64
CA GLU A 90 19.99 -7.37 1.94
C GLU A 90 19.44 -6.26 2.83
N GLU A 91 18.25 -6.49 3.37
CA GLU A 91 17.66 -5.63 4.37
C GLU A 91 18.32 -5.92 5.72
N HIS A 92 18.95 -4.91 6.30
CA HIS A 92 19.55 -5.05 7.62
C HIS A 92 18.46 -4.95 8.69
N PRO A 93 18.54 -5.73 9.78
CA PRO A 93 17.53 -5.68 10.83
C PRO A 93 17.41 -4.27 11.39
N LEU A 94 16.18 -3.78 11.49
CA LEU A 94 15.92 -2.50 12.15
C LEU A 94 16.40 -2.57 13.60
N HIS A 95 17.17 -1.56 14.00
CA HIS A 95 17.69 -1.46 15.36
C HIS A 95 16.58 -1.65 16.39
N ALA A 96 16.87 -2.35 17.50
CA ALA A 96 15.90 -2.69 18.56
C ALA A 96 15.12 -1.49 19.14
N ARG A 97 15.62 -0.27 18.92
CA ARG A 97 14.94 1.00 19.18
C ARG A 97 14.80 1.76 17.86
N PRO A 98 13.71 1.60 17.10
CA PRO A 98 13.50 2.35 15.86
C PRO A 98 13.12 3.83 16.10
N TRP A 99 13.25 4.31 17.34
CA TRP A 99 12.91 5.64 17.81
C TRP A 99 14.13 6.23 18.53
N GLY A 100 14.61 7.39 18.08
CA GLY A 100 15.79 8.08 18.65
C GLY A 100 16.76 8.63 17.59
N GLU A 101 17.83 9.27 18.05
CA GLU A 101 18.94 9.79 17.22
C GLU A 101 19.73 8.66 16.53
N HIS A 102 19.75 7.47 17.15
CA HIS A 102 20.35 6.23 16.62
C HIS A 102 19.33 5.33 15.91
N ALA A 103 18.12 5.82 15.64
CA ALA A 103 17.16 5.06 14.86
C ALA A 103 17.75 4.75 13.47
N PRO A 104 17.50 3.55 12.93
CA PRO A 104 18.04 3.16 11.64
C PRO A 104 17.61 4.17 10.57
N ARG A 105 18.59 4.59 9.77
CA ARG A 105 18.31 5.47 8.62
C ARG A 105 17.42 4.69 7.64
N ALA A 106 16.62 5.44 6.88
CA ALA A 106 15.96 4.87 5.72
C ALA A 106 17.02 4.23 4.83
N HIS A 107 16.73 3.07 4.24
CA HIS A 107 17.58 2.41 3.25
C HIS A 107 17.41 3.13 1.88
N PRO A 108 18.23 4.15 1.53
CA PRO A 108 18.15 4.76 0.20
C PRO A 108 18.34 3.73 -0.91
N GLU A 109 19.19 2.74 -0.68
CA GLU A 109 19.49 1.64 -1.60
C GLU A 109 18.23 0.89 -2.00
N LEU A 110 17.34 0.54 -1.07
CA LEU A 110 16.10 -0.20 -1.39
C LEU A 110 15.18 0.58 -2.34
N ILE A 111 15.13 1.91 -2.21
CA ILE A 111 14.30 2.75 -3.09
C ILE A 111 14.94 2.89 -4.48
N ALA A 112 16.28 3.00 -4.53
CA ALA A 112 17.02 3.06 -5.78
C ALA A 112 16.95 1.72 -6.53
N ASP A 113 17.17 0.61 -5.84
CA ASP A 113 17.14 -0.74 -6.41
C ASP A 113 15.73 -1.11 -6.87
N PHE A 114 14.70 -0.78 -6.08
CA PHE A 114 13.32 -0.93 -6.52
C PHE A 114 13.03 -0.12 -7.78
N THR A 115 13.54 1.13 -7.86
CA THR A 115 13.36 1.97 -9.04
C THR A 115 14.02 1.35 -10.28
N GLY A 116 15.21 0.76 -10.15
CA GLY A 116 15.94 0.14 -11.25
C GLY A 116 15.38 -1.23 -11.67
N ALA A 117 14.81 -1.99 -10.74
CA ALA A 117 14.30 -3.34 -10.98
C ALA A 117 12.78 -3.40 -11.26
N ALA A 118 12.08 -2.27 -11.17
CA ALA A 118 10.64 -2.24 -11.35
C ALA A 118 10.23 -2.65 -12.78
N PRO A 119 9.26 -3.57 -12.93
CA PRO A 119 8.79 -4.01 -14.23
C PRO A 119 8.06 -2.88 -14.97
N SER A 120 8.25 -2.85 -16.28
CA SER A 120 7.51 -1.97 -17.17
C SER A 120 6.16 -2.62 -17.51
N GLY A 121 5.07 -2.11 -16.96
CA GLY A 121 3.73 -2.58 -17.32
C GLY A 121 2.64 -2.09 -16.36
N PRO A 122 1.39 -1.95 -16.82
CA PRO A 122 0.28 -1.62 -15.95
C PRO A 122 -0.03 -2.79 -15.02
N ARG A 123 -0.17 -2.49 -13.73
CA ARG A 123 -0.51 -3.49 -12.72
C ARG A 123 -1.26 -2.88 -11.56
N SER A 124 -2.15 -3.65 -10.93
CA SER A 124 -2.89 -3.20 -9.74
C SER A 124 -2.09 -3.45 -8.45
N LEU A 125 -2.39 -2.66 -7.41
CA LEU A 125 -1.76 -2.84 -6.10
C LEU A 125 -2.13 -4.18 -5.46
N GLU A 126 -3.36 -4.67 -5.67
CA GLU A 126 -3.80 -5.94 -5.10
C GLU A 126 -3.11 -7.13 -5.77
N ASP A 127 -2.87 -7.08 -7.09
CA ASP A 127 -2.10 -8.11 -7.77
C ASP A 127 -0.65 -8.14 -7.27
N ALA A 128 -0.05 -6.96 -7.08
CA ALA A 128 1.31 -6.82 -6.53
C ALA A 128 1.40 -7.36 -5.09
N LEU A 129 0.42 -7.05 -4.25
CA LEU A 129 0.35 -7.57 -2.88
C LEU A 129 0.10 -9.08 -2.83
N SER A 130 -0.73 -9.62 -3.74
CA SER A 130 -0.98 -11.05 -3.82
C SER A 130 0.28 -11.84 -4.16
N GLU A 131 1.05 -11.38 -5.15
CA GLU A 131 2.36 -11.97 -5.46
C GLU A 131 3.35 -11.82 -4.32
N PHE A 132 3.35 -10.68 -3.64
CA PHE A 132 4.22 -10.45 -2.48
C PHE A 132 3.92 -11.44 -1.35
N TYR A 133 2.64 -11.66 -1.01
CA TYR A 133 2.25 -12.65 -0.01
C TYR A 133 2.63 -14.08 -0.43
N ALA A 134 2.47 -14.42 -1.71
CA ALA A 134 2.90 -15.71 -2.24
C ALA A 134 4.42 -15.89 -2.12
N ALA A 135 5.20 -14.86 -2.46
CA ALA A 135 6.66 -14.89 -2.43
C ALA A 135 7.25 -15.04 -1.01
N ILE A 136 6.58 -14.48 0.01
CA ILE A 136 7.01 -14.56 1.41
C ILE A 136 6.38 -15.73 2.17
N GLY A 137 5.53 -16.53 1.51
CA GLY A 137 4.88 -17.70 2.10
C GLY A 137 3.74 -17.38 3.08
N LEU A 138 3.15 -16.17 2.97
CA LEU A 138 2.04 -15.72 3.82
C LEU A 138 0.66 -15.97 3.21
N THR A 139 0.57 -16.37 1.94
CA THR A 139 -0.69 -16.92 1.42
C THR A 139 -1.02 -18.22 2.13
N ASP A 140 -2.26 -18.31 2.61
CA ASP A 140 -2.80 -19.48 3.25
C ASP A 140 -2.51 -20.71 2.40
N ARG A 141 -2.04 -21.74 3.10
CA ARG A 141 -1.73 -23.09 2.65
C ARG A 141 -2.64 -23.44 1.46
N ARG A 142 -2.05 -23.89 0.34
CA ARG A 142 -2.78 -24.59 -0.75
C ARG A 142 -3.94 -25.33 -0.11
N LYS A 143 -5.18 -24.91 -0.39
CA LYS A 143 -6.36 -25.70 -0.05
C LYS A 143 -6.04 -27.10 -0.52
N PRO A 144 -5.85 -28.12 0.35
CA PRO A 144 -5.73 -29.48 -0.14
C PRO A 144 -6.98 -29.68 -0.99
N ALA A 145 -6.79 -30.08 -2.24
CA ALA A 145 -7.89 -30.52 -3.07
C ALA A 145 -8.67 -31.49 -2.19
N GLY A 146 -9.86 -31.07 -1.75
CA GLY A 146 -10.72 -31.95 -0.98
C GLY A 146 -10.89 -33.24 -1.80
N PRO A 147 -11.08 -34.39 -1.14
CA PRO A 147 -11.37 -35.62 -1.85
C PRO A 147 -12.48 -35.36 -2.89
N PRO A 148 -12.40 -35.98 -4.08
CA PRO A 148 -13.31 -35.69 -5.18
C PRO A 148 -14.74 -35.75 -4.65
N VAL A 149 -15.42 -34.60 -4.67
CA VAL A 149 -16.84 -34.52 -4.32
C VAL A 149 -17.54 -35.46 -5.30
N PRO A 150 -18.22 -36.53 -4.84
CA PRO A 150 -19.01 -37.36 -5.73
C PRO A 150 -20.01 -36.44 -6.43
N ARG A 151 -19.99 -36.44 -7.77
CA ARG A 151 -20.99 -35.74 -8.56
C ARG A 151 -22.36 -36.21 -8.08
N ARG A 152 -23.09 -35.35 -7.38
CA ARG A 152 -24.52 -35.56 -7.12
C ARG A 152 -25.17 -35.79 -8.48
N PRO A 153 -25.93 -36.89 -8.69
CA PRO A 153 -26.73 -37.04 -9.88
C PRO A 153 -27.62 -35.81 -10.04
N VAL A 154 -27.57 -35.22 -11.23
CA VAL A 154 -28.48 -34.15 -11.63
C VAL A 154 -29.90 -34.74 -11.49
N PRO A 155 -30.80 -34.16 -10.67
CA PRO A 155 -32.18 -34.61 -10.68
C PRO A 155 -32.77 -34.35 -12.07
N PRO A 156 -33.58 -35.26 -12.62
CA PRO A 156 -34.19 -35.08 -13.93
C PRO A 156 -34.96 -33.75 -13.94
N GLN A 157 -34.81 -33.02 -15.05
CA GLN A 157 -35.40 -31.71 -15.26
C GLN A 157 -36.90 -31.74 -14.91
N ALA A 158 -37.29 -30.79 -14.08
CA ALA A 158 -38.68 -30.54 -13.72
C ALA A 158 -39.53 -30.33 -14.98
N VAL A 159 -40.60 -31.09 -15.09
CA VAL A 159 -41.70 -30.84 -16.02
C VAL A 159 -42.21 -29.41 -15.79
N PRO A 160 -42.41 -28.58 -16.83
CA PRO A 160 -42.99 -27.25 -16.65
C PRO A 160 -44.37 -27.38 -16.04
N LEU A 161 -44.57 -26.83 -14.84
CA LEU A 161 -45.90 -26.68 -14.25
C LEU A 161 -46.71 -25.69 -15.10
N PRO A 162 -48.02 -25.95 -15.31
CA PRO A 162 -48.89 -25.02 -16.01
C PRO A 162 -48.96 -23.68 -15.24
N PRO A 163 -49.14 -22.55 -15.95
CA PRO A 163 -49.23 -21.24 -15.32
C PRO A 163 -50.43 -21.18 -14.36
N PRO A 164 -50.32 -20.43 -13.25
CA PRO A 164 -51.42 -20.27 -12.31
C PRO A 164 -52.59 -19.51 -12.97
N PRO A 165 -53.84 -19.79 -12.54
CA PRO A 165 -55.00 -19.03 -13.01
C PRO A 165 -54.86 -17.55 -12.63
N ARG A 166 -55.17 -16.65 -13.58
CA ARG A 166 -55.22 -15.20 -13.36
C ARG A 166 -56.19 -14.89 -12.22
N GLY A 167 -55.67 -14.55 -11.05
CA GLY A 167 -56.49 -14.17 -9.88
C GLY A 167 -55.81 -14.33 -8.53
N ALA A 168 -54.69 -15.05 -8.43
CA ALA A 168 -53.96 -15.18 -7.17
C ALA A 168 -53.16 -13.91 -6.84
N ARG A 169 -53.74 -13.07 -5.99
CA ARG A 169 -53.15 -11.87 -5.42
C ARG A 169 -52.11 -12.28 -4.37
N TRP A 170 -50.83 -12.03 -4.64
CA TRP A 170 -49.77 -12.21 -3.64
C TRP A 170 -49.99 -11.28 -2.44
N PRO A 171 -49.75 -11.71 -1.19
CA PRO A 171 -49.78 -10.80 -0.05
C PRO A 171 -48.61 -9.80 -0.12
N PRO A 172 -48.80 -8.55 0.33
CA PRO A 172 -47.74 -7.55 0.33
C PRO A 172 -46.61 -7.94 1.30
N VAL A 173 -45.37 -7.75 0.86
CA VAL A 173 -44.15 -7.91 1.67
C VAL A 173 -44.08 -6.75 2.66
N PRO A 174 -43.84 -6.98 3.97
CA PRO A 174 -43.66 -5.89 4.92
C PRO A 174 -42.35 -5.13 4.69
N ASP A 175 -42.45 -3.80 4.82
CA ASP A 175 -41.44 -2.78 4.58
C ASP A 175 -40.08 -3.03 5.24
N ALA A 176 -39.03 -2.77 4.47
CA ALA A 176 -37.65 -2.68 4.97
C ALA A 176 -37.48 -1.41 5.84
N PRO A 177 -36.76 -1.48 6.98
CA PRO A 177 -36.53 -0.32 7.83
C PRO A 177 -35.59 0.70 7.17
N PRO A 178 -35.77 2.01 7.45
CA PRO A 178 -35.00 3.08 6.83
C PRO A 178 -33.52 3.11 7.27
N ALA A 179 -32.65 3.44 6.32
CA ALA A 179 -31.23 3.66 6.53
C ALA A 179 -30.98 4.87 7.46
N GLY A 180 -30.37 4.61 8.61
CA GLY A 180 -29.90 5.64 9.54
C GLY A 180 -28.61 6.33 9.06
N PRO A 181 -28.38 7.61 9.45
CA PRO A 181 -27.32 8.45 8.89
C PRO A 181 -25.91 8.10 9.38
N SER A 182 -24.98 8.09 8.41
CA SER A 182 -23.54 7.97 8.61
C SER A 182 -22.97 9.13 9.45
N ARG A 183 -22.44 8.80 10.64
CA ARG A 183 -21.55 9.68 11.39
C ARG A 183 -20.16 9.68 10.76
N ALA A 184 -19.89 10.68 9.92
CA ALA A 184 -18.53 11.04 9.54
C ALA A 184 -17.80 11.59 10.78
N ARG A 185 -16.90 10.80 11.37
CA ARG A 185 -15.90 11.30 12.32
C ARG A 185 -14.76 11.93 11.53
N ALA A 186 -14.74 13.26 11.52
CA ALA A 186 -13.58 14.05 11.16
C ALA A 186 -12.46 13.80 12.18
N TYR A 187 -11.35 13.22 11.72
CA TYR A 187 -10.04 13.42 12.35
C TYR A 187 -9.14 14.05 11.29
N GLY A 188 -9.08 15.38 11.34
CA GLY A 188 -8.00 16.14 10.74
C GLY A 188 -6.72 15.83 11.53
N CYS A 189 -5.70 15.36 10.82
CA CYS A 189 -4.32 15.46 11.29
C CYS A 189 -3.52 16.17 10.23
N ALA A 190 -3.08 17.37 10.60
CA ALA A 190 -2.24 18.27 9.85
C ALA A 190 -0.90 17.62 9.52
N TRP A 191 -0.63 17.42 8.23
CA TRP A 191 0.70 17.07 7.75
C TRP A 191 1.49 18.36 7.57
N GLY A 192 2.18 18.73 8.64
CA GLY A 192 2.97 19.95 8.75
C GLY A 192 3.98 20.09 7.61
N SER A 193 3.87 21.20 6.90
CA SER A 193 4.94 21.80 6.12
C SER A 193 6.13 22.09 7.04
N PRO A 194 7.36 21.61 6.77
CA PRO A 194 8.51 22.16 7.45
C PRO A 194 8.74 23.59 6.95
N ALA A 195 8.78 24.51 7.92
CA ALA A 195 9.12 25.91 7.73
C ALA A 195 10.46 26.05 7.01
N ARG A 196 10.46 26.93 5.99
CA ARG A 196 11.66 27.48 5.37
C ARG A 196 12.45 28.27 6.41
N THR A 197 13.56 27.72 6.89
CA THR A 197 14.63 28.51 7.51
C THR A 197 15.63 28.87 6.42
N SER A 198 15.58 30.12 5.96
CA SER A 198 16.61 30.71 5.12
C SER A 198 17.87 30.94 5.96
N PRO A 199 19.06 30.51 5.49
CA PRO A 199 20.31 30.95 6.11
C PRO A 199 20.60 32.40 5.69
N ARG A 200 20.58 33.31 6.67
CA ARG A 200 21.06 34.69 6.47
C ARG A 200 22.59 34.64 6.47
N ALA A 201 23.17 34.89 5.30
CA ALA A 201 24.60 35.12 5.11
C ALA A 201 25.09 36.23 6.06
N ARG A 202 26.11 35.94 6.87
CA ARG A 202 26.96 36.96 7.47
C ARG A 202 28.14 37.16 6.55
N SER A 203 28.19 38.30 5.88
CA SER A 203 29.41 38.76 5.23
C SER A 203 30.50 39.05 6.27
N PRO A 204 31.76 38.74 5.97
CA PRO A 204 32.91 39.13 6.78
C PRO A 204 33.35 40.54 6.38
N ASN A 205 33.65 41.40 7.34
CA ASN A 205 34.68 42.43 7.26
C ASN A 205 34.66 43.25 8.54
N CYS A 206 35.81 43.28 9.23
CA CYS A 206 36.40 44.48 9.84
C CYS A 206 37.64 44.11 10.68
N ARG A 207 38.82 44.40 10.11
CA ARG A 207 40.06 44.85 10.75
C ARG A 207 41.00 45.35 9.64
N PRO A 208 41.98 46.22 9.88
CA PRO A 208 42.18 47.25 10.92
C PRO A 208 42.25 48.64 10.21
N PRO A 209 42.94 49.73 10.65
CA PRO A 209 44.29 49.81 11.25
C PRO A 209 44.33 49.98 12.77
#